data_AF-A0A3P9LEB8-F1
#
_entry.id   AF-A0A3P9LEB8-F1
#
_cell.length_a   1.000
_cell.length_b   1.000
_cell.length_c   1.000
_cell.angle_alpha   90.00
_cell.angle_beta   90.00
_cell.angle_gamma   90.00
#
_symmetry.space_group_name_H-M   'P 1'
#
loop_
_entity.id
_entity.type
_entity.pdbx_description
1 polymer ?
#
loop_
_entity_poly.entity_id
_entity_poly.type
_entity_poly.pdbx_seq_one_letter_code
_entity_poly.pdbx_strand_id
1 'polypeptide(L)'
;KSQDVFSSFPGSTSSTLQEVSVPIVSNTQCRDSYSSLTSNMMCAGLTEGGKDSCQGDSGGPLVSKNDTRWVQAGVVSFGYECAQPNFPGVYTRVSEYQSWISSQVRGSQPGFVRSSSISAAHFISMAVLPVLFSIFVLF
;
A
#
# COMPACT_ATOMS: atom_id res chain seq x y z
N LYS A 1 23.05 -1.16 -2.01
CA LYS A 1 23.04 -0.47 -3.32
C LYS A 1 21.64 -0.70 -3.88
N SER A 2 20.70 0.23 -3.67
CA SER A 2 19.25 0.04 -3.86
C SER A 2 18.73 1.00 -4.94
N GLN A 3 19.03 0.67 -6.20
CA GLN A 3 18.69 1.55 -7.33
C GLN A 3 18.03 0.85 -8.53
N ASP A 4 18.00 -0.48 -8.64
CA ASP A 4 17.69 -1.09 -9.94
C ASP A 4 16.59 -2.17 -9.85
N VAL A 5 15.74 -2.21 -10.90
CA VAL A 5 14.64 -3.15 -11.17
C VAL A 5 14.96 -4.57 -10.71
N PHE A 6 14.04 -5.19 -9.97
CA PHE A 6 14.31 -6.43 -9.21
C PHE A 6 14.55 -7.68 -10.08
N SER A 7 14.14 -7.63 -11.36
CA SER A 7 14.68 -8.51 -12.40
C SER A 7 14.65 -7.83 -13.76
N SER A 8 15.79 -7.70 -14.41
CA SER A 8 15.84 -7.28 -15.81
C SER A 8 15.49 -8.50 -16.69
N PHE A 9 14.54 -8.36 -17.60
CA PHE A 9 14.31 -9.34 -18.68
C PHE A 9 15.56 -9.50 -19.57
N PRO A 10 15.90 -10.70 -20.11
CA PRO A 10 15.67 -12.06 -19.63
C PRO A 10 16.98 -12.72 -19.13
N GLY A 11 16.94 -13.40 -17.97
CA GLY A 11 17.85 -14.52 -17.68
C GLY A 11 18.68 -14.47 -16.40
N SER A 12 18.77 -13.33 -15.69
CA SER A 12 19.50 -13.28 -14.42
C SER A 12 18.56 -12.97 -13.26
N THR A 13 18.15 -14.02 -12.55
CA THR A 13 17.61 -13.87 -11.20
C THR A 13 18.76 -13.56 -10.24
N SER A 14 18.52 -12.69 -9.25
CA SER A 14 19.51 -12.47 -8.20
C SER A 14 19.57 -13.68 -7.28
N SER A 15 20.77 -14.15 -6.94
CA SER A 15 20.96 -15.19 -5.93
C SER A 15 20.82 -14.65 -4.50
N THR A 16 20.68 -13.34 -4.35
CA THR A 16 20.53 -12.66 -3.06
C THR A 16 19.19 -11.94 -3.04
N LEU A 17 18.49 -12.00 -1.90
CA LEU A 17 17.27 -11.22 -1.67
C LEU A 17 17.55 -9.72 -1.93
N GLN A 18 16.74 -9.11 -2.79
CA GLN A 18 16.80 -7.66 -3.03
C GLN A 18 15.70 -6.95 -2.22
N GLU A 19 15.76 -5.62 -2.15
CA GLU A 19 14.68 -4.79 -1.62
C GLU A 19 14.64 -3.44 -2.33
N VAL A 20 13.44 -2.89 -2.52
CA VAL A 20 13.23 -1.57 -3.11
C VAL A 20 12.08 -0.85 -2.43
N SER A 21 12.25 0.45 -2.20
CA SER A 21 11.18 1.31 -1.69
C SER A 21 10.44 1.98 -2.83
N VAL A 22 9.11 1.83 -2.84
CA VAL A 22 8.19 2.43 -3.81
C VAL A 22 7.01 3.09 -3.07
N PRO A 23 6.47 4.21 -3.56
CA PRO A 23 5.32 4.86 -2.95
C PRO A 23 4.02 4.12 -3.29
N ILE A 24 3.04 4.17 -2.39
CA ILE A 24 1.68 3.68 -2.67
C ILE A 24 0.98 4.65 -3.62
N VAL A 25 0.39 4.11 -4.68
CA VAL A 25 -0.40 4.86 -5.67
C VAL A 25 -1.88 4.65 -5.37
N SER A 26 -2.66 5.73 -5.41
CA SER A 26 -4.11 5.64 -5.19
C SER A 26 -4.77 4.78 -6.28
N ASN A 27 -5.82 4.03 -5.95
CA ASN A 27 -6.54 3.24 -6.98
C ASN A 27 -7.16 4.14 -8.06
N THR A 28 -7.48 5.40 -7.76
CA THR A 28 -7.95 6.35 -8.78
C THR A 28 -6.87 6.62 -9.81
N GLN A 29 -5.67 7.01 -9.38
CA GLN A 29 -4.54 7.23 -10.28
C GLN A 29 -4.10 5.93 -10.98
N CYS A 30 -4.12 4.79 -10.28
CA CYS A 30 -3.69 3.53 -10.88
C CYS A 30 -4.64 3.04 -12.00
N ARG A 31 -5.92 3.44 -11.97
CA ARG A 31 -6.86 3.15 -13.06
C ARG A 31 -6.52 3.85 -14.37
N ASP A 32 -5.75 4.93 -14.32
CA ASP A 32 -5.26 5.60 -15.53
C ASP A 32 -4.32 4.68 -16.33
N SER A 33 -3.63 3.77 -15.64
CA SER A 33 -2.74 2.76 -16.22
C SER A 33 -3.42 1.40 -16.44
N TYR A 34 -4.38 1.03 -15.57
CA TYR A 34 -5.04 -0.28 -15.59
C TYR A 34 -6.57 -0.16 -15.49
N SER A 35 -7.27 -0.27 -16.61
CA SER A 35 -8.74 -0.15 -16.67
C SER A 35 -9.50 -1.25 -15.92
N SER A 36 -8.90 -2.42 -15.73
CA SER A 36 -9.48 -3.58 -15.04
C SER A 36 -9.15 -3.65 -13.53
N LEU A 37 -8.59 -2.58 -12.95
CA LEU A 37 -8.20 -2.56 -11.54
C LEU A 37 -9.41 -2.66 -10.60
N THR A 38 -9.44 -3.70 -9.77
CA THR A 38 -10.52 -3.95 -8.79
C THR A 38 -10.21 -3.35 -7.41
N SER A 39 -11.18 -3.33 -6.50
CA SER A 39 -10.97 -2.92 -5.09
C SER A 39 -10.03 -3.86 -4.34
N ASN A 40 -9.98 -5.14 -4.75
CA ASN A 40 -9.11 -6.18 -4.19
C ASN A 40 -7.63 -6.00 -4.54
N MET A 41 -7.30 -4.95 -5.31
CA MET A 41 -5.97 -4.64 -5.79
C MET A 41 -5.51 -3.26 -5.28
N MET A 42 -4.20 -3.09 -5.20
CA MET A 42 -3.53 -1.83 -4.90
C MET A 42 -2.28 -1.69 -5.75
N CYS A 43 -1.79 -0.46 -5.92
CA CYS A 43 -0.63 -0.21 -6.76
C CYS A 43 0.47 0.49 -5.97
N ALA A 44 1.72 0.22 -6.34
CA ALA A 44 2.87 0.91 -5.80
C ALA A 44 3.95 1.03 -6.89
N GLY A 45 4.57 2.19 -6.97
CA GLY A 45 5.54 2.48 -8.04
C GLY A 45 5.75 3.97 -8.23
N LEU A 46 6.86 4.32 -8.88
CA LEU A 46 7.19 5.68 -9.26
C LEU A 46 6.55 6.01 -10.61
N THR A 47 6.07 7.24 -10.78
CA THR A 47 5.51 7.71 -12.07
C THR A 47 6.58 7.65 -13.16
N GLU A 48 7.83 7.97 -12.83
CA GLU A 48 8.99 7.89 -13.71
C GLU A 48 9.46 6.46 -14.01
N GLY A 49 8.92 5.44 -13.35
CA GLY A 49 9.39 4.05 -13.46
C GLY A 49 10.71 3.80 -12.73
N GLY A 50 11.53 2.88 -13.25
CA GLY A 50 12.88 2.56 -12.75
C GLY A 50 12.94 1.69 -11.48
N LYS A 51 11.87 1.60 -10.70
CA LYS A 51 11.77 0.74 -9.50
C LYS A 51 10.47 -0.05 -9.51
N ASP A 52 10.57 -1.37 -9.45
CA ASP A 52 9.42 -2.27 -9.45
C ASP A 52 9.82 -3.68 -8.99
N SER A 53 8.82 -4.44 -8.57
CA SER A 53 8.86 -5.91 -8.62
C SER A 53 8.89 -6.38 -10.07
N CYS A 54 9.38 -7.59 -10.32
CA CYS A 54 9.38 -8.14 -11.67
C CYS A 54 9.20 -9.67 -11.66
N GLN A 55 9.62 -10.33 -12.74
CA GLN A 55 9.42 -11.76 -12.95
C GLN A 55 10.15 -12.55 -11.86
N GLY A 56 9.43 -13.48 -11.24
CA GLY A 56 9.90 -14.28 -10.11
C GLY A 56 9.56 -13.71 -8.73
N ASP A 57 9.10 -12.46 -8.64
CA ASP A 57 8.73 -11.84 -7.35
C ASP A 57 7.27 -12.08 -6.96
N SER A 58 6.46 -12.68 -7.83
CA SER A 58 5.04 -12.99 -7.58
C SER A 58 4.85 -13.76 -6.26
N GLY A 59 3.94 -13.27 -5.41
CA GLY A 59 3.75 -13.79 -4.05
C GLY A 59 4.64 -13.12 -2.98
N GLY A 60 5.62 -12.31 -3.38
CA GLY A 60 6.47 -11.54 -2.48
C GLY A 60 5.69 -10.47 -1.70
N PRO A 61 6.18 -10.07 -0.51
CA PRO A 61 5.46 -9.13 0.34
C PRO A 61 5.74 -7.67 -0.02
N LEU A 62 4.68 -6.86 -0.13
CA LEU A 62 4.77 -5.40 -0.04
C LEU A 62 4.51 -5.00 1.41
N VAL A 63 5.55 -4.50 2.09
CA VAL A 63 5.47 -4.09 3.49
C VAL A 63 5.56 -2.58 3.65
N SER A 64 4.79 -2.04 4.59
CA SER A 64 4.88 -0.64 5.02
C SER A 64 5.19 -0.57 6.51
N LYS A 65 5.96 0.44 6.90
CA LYS A 65 6.29 0.67 8.31
C LYS A 65 5.25 1.61 8.92
N ASN A 66 4.51 1.12 9.91
CA ASN A 66 3.60 1.90 10.73
C ASN A 66 4.19 2.02 12.14
N ASP A 67 4.74 3.20 12.45
CA ASP A 67 5.52 3.49 13.65
C ASP A 67 6.67 2.49 13.86
N THR A 68 6.50 1.56 14.81
CA THR A 68 7.48 0.54 15.18
C THR A 68 7.21 -0.82 14.52
N ARG A 69 6.10 -0.97 13.78
CA ARG A 69 5.64 -2.25 13.23
C ARG A 69 5.73 -2.27 11.71
N TRP A 70 6.20 -3.38 11.16
CA TRP A 70 6.07 -3.67 9.75
C TRP A 70 4.75 -4.37 9.49
N VAL A 71 4.01 -3.88 8.50
CA VAL A 71 2.68 -4.36 8.13
C VAL A 71 2.73 -4.78 6.67
N GLN A 72 2.32 -6.00 6.37
CA GLN A 72 2.17 -6.46 4.99
C GLN A 72 0.90 -5.84 4.40
N ALA A 73 1.08 -4.84 3.54
CA ALA A 73 -0.01 -4.14 2.88
C ALA A 73 -0.47 -4.86 1.61
N GLY A 74 0.47 -5.52 0.92
CA GLY A 74 0.20 -6.16 -0.36
C GLY A 74 0.99 -7.44 -0.62
N VAL A 75 0.59 -8.13 -1.69
CA VAL A 75 1.28 -9.30 -2.25
C VAL A 75 1.55 -9.01 -3.73
N VAL A 76 2.80 -9.15 -4.19
CA VAL A 76 3.18 -8.93 -5.59
C VAL A 76 2.31 -9.80 -6.49
N SER A 77 1.67 -9.20 -7.49
CA SER A 77 0.74 -9.91 -8.39
C SER A 77 1.14 -9.77 -9.86
N PHE A 78 1.03 -8.58 -10.45
CA PHE A 78 1.32 -8.36 -11.87
C PHE A 78 1.70 -6.90 -12.15
N GLY A 79 2.12 -6.61 -13.37
CA GLY A 79 2.41 -5.26 -13.86
C GLY A 79 2.55 -5.27 -15.38
N TYR A 80 2.51 -4.10 -16.00
CA TYR A 80 2.87 -3.94 -17.41
C TYR A 80 4.39 -3.83 -17.54
N GLU A 81 5.00 -4.92 -18.02
CA GLU A 81 6.45 -5.11 -17.97
C GLU A 81 7.00 -4.79 -16.57
N CYS A 82 8.27 -4.38 -16.46
CA CYS A 82 8.88 -4.09 -15.17
C CYS A 82 9.42 -2.68 -15.16
N ALA A 83 9.03 -1.90 -14.16
CA ALA A 83 9.52 -0.55 -13.92
C ALA A 83 9.30 0.43 -15.08
N GLN A 84 8.23 0.22 -15.85
CA GLN A 84 7.84 1.11 -16.93
C GLN A 84 7.27 2.44 -16.40
N PRO A 85 7.62 3.59 -16.99
CA PRO A 85 7.03 4.87 -16.62
C PRO A 85 5.50 4.84 -16.75
N ASN A 86 4.82 5.43 -15.76
CA ASN A 86 3.36 5.46 -15.61
C ASN A 86 2.67 4.11 -15.41
N PHE A 87 3.40 3.00 -15.30
CA PHE A 87 2.83 1.68 -15.03
C PHE A 87 3.34 1.17 -13.69
N PRO A 88 2.69 1.54 -12.57
CA PRO A 88 3.08 1.01 -11.26
C PRO A 88 2.82 -0.50 -11.19
N GLY A 89 3.57 -1.20 -10.34
CA GLY A 89 3.30 -2.59 -10.02
C GLY A 89 1.94 -2.75 -9.32
N VAL A 90 1.25 -3.84 -9.61
CA VAL A 90 -0.06 -4.18 -9.05
C VAL A 90 0.08 -5.33 -8.06
N TYR A 91 -0.52 -5.11 -6.88
CA TYR A 91 -0.44 -5.97 -5.72
C TYR A 91 -1.84 -6.38 -5.27
N THR A 92 -2.00 -7.58 -4.76
CA THR A 92 -3.22 -7.95 -4.01
C THR A 92 -3.31 -7.11 -2.75
N ARG A 93 -4.45 -6.48 -2.49
CA ARG A 93 -4.68 -5.62 -1.32
C ARG A 93 -5.03 -6.49 -0.11
N VAL A 94 -4.07 -6.72 0.78
CA VAL A 94 -4.24 -7.63 1.95
C VAL A 94 -5.43 -7.23 2.82
N SER A 95 -5.73 -5.93 2.93
CA SER A 95 -6.85 -5.43 3.74
C SER A 95 -8.22 -5.95 3.30
N GLU A 96 -8.42 -6.34 2.04
CA GLU A 96 -9.70 -6.89 1.55
C GLU A 96 -9.85 -8.38 1.81
N TYR A 97 -8.75 -9.06 2.17
CA TYR A 97 -8.72 -10.50 2.37
C TYR A 97 -8.62 -10.91 3.84
N GLN A 98 -8.66 -9.96 4.78
CA GLN A 98 -8.48 -10.23 6.21
C GLN A 98 -9.38 -11.34 6.74
N SER A 99 -10.68 -11.28 6.43
CA SER A 99 -11.66 -12.30 6.86
C SER A 99 -11.34 -13.68 6.30
N TRP A 100 -10.96 -13.74 5.02
CA TRP A 100 -10.56 -15.00 4.38
C TRP A 100 -9.27 -15.53 5.02
N ILE A 101 -8.24 -14.70 5.19
CA ILE A 101 -6.98 -15.10 5.83
C ILE A 101 -7.25 -15.66 7.24
N SER A 102 -8.04 -14.96 8.07
CA SER A 102 -8.39 -15.45 9.42
C SER A 102 -9.10 -16.80 9.40
N SER A 103 -9.95 -17.05 8.39
CA SER A 103 -10.64 -18.34 8.24
C SER A 103 -9.70 -19.49 7.87
N GLN A 104 -8.56 -19.19 7.23
CA GLN A 104 -7.59 -20.21 6.79
C GLN A 104 -6.49 -20.46 7.82
N VAL A 105 -6.13 -19.45 8.61
CA VAL A 105 -5.08 -19.55 9.62
C VAL A 105 -5.59 -20.31 10.85
N ARG A 106 -5.03 -21.50 11.06
CA ARG A 106 -5.26 -22.30 12.27
C ARG A 106 -4.19 -21.95 13.32
N GLY A 107 -4.61 -21.71 14.56
CA GLY A 107 -3.71 -21.33 15.65
C GLY A 107 -3.65 -19.82 15.87
N SER A 108 -2.44 -19.27 15.98
CA SER A 108 -2.21 -17.83 16.24
C SER A 108 -2.80 -16.98 15.13
N GLN A 109 -3.86 -16.23 15.45
CA GLN A 109 -4.56 -15.38 14.49
C GLN A 109 -3.66 -14.21 14.03
N PRO A 110 -3.76 -13.80 12.75
CA PRO A 110 -3.04 -12.62 12.26
C PRO A 110 -3.52 -11.34 12.95
N GLY A 111 -2.57 -10.44 13.26
CA GLY A 111 -2.87 -9.10 13.71
C GLY A 111 -3.07 -8.16 12.53
N PHE A 112 -4.24 -7.56 12.41
CA PHE A 112 -4.51 -6.52 11.40
C PHE A 112 -4.48 -5.13 12.03
N VAL A 113 -3.79 -4.20 11.38
CA VAL A 113 -3.78 -2.79 11.80
C VAL A 113 -4.99 -2.08 11.19
N ARG A 114 -5.64 -1.23 11.98
CA ARG A 114 -6.63 -0.29 11.43
C ARG A 114 -5.88 0.93 10.94
N SER A 115 -6.12 1.33 9.68
CA SER A 115 -5.86 2.71 9.28
C SER A 115 -6.70 3.60 10.18
N SER A 116 -6.06 4.31 11.10
CA SER A 116 -6.70 5.35 11.87
C SER A 116 -7.10 6.47 10.90
N SER A 117 -8.26 6.36 10.27
CA SER A 117 -8.93 7.51 9.70
C SER A 117 -9.07 8.49 10.86
N ILE A 118 -8.39 9.64 10.79
CA ILE A 118 -8.66 10.74 11.71
C ILE A 118 -10.16 10.99 11.58
N SER A 119 -10.93 10.59 12.59
CA SER A 119 -12.37 10.80 12.57
C SER A 119 -12.59 12.30 12.44
N ALA A 120 -13.42 12.70 11.47
CA ALA A 120 -13.84 14.09 11.30
C ALA A 120 -14.39 14.71 12.60
N ALA A 121 -14.76 13.88 13.59
CA ALA A 121 -15.13 14.29 14.93
C ALA A 121 -14.05 15.11 15.68
N HIS A 122 -12.74 14.89 15.41
CA HIS A 122 -11.67 15.70 16.03
C HIS A 122 -11.64 17.15 15.49
N PHE A 123 -11.98 17.35 14.22
CA PHE A 123 -12.06 18.70 13.64
C PHE A 123 -13.25 19.48 14.16
N ILE A 124 -14.38 18.79 14.42
CA ILE A 124 -15.57 19.43 14.97
C ILE A 124 -15.29 19.94 16.39
N SER A 125 -14.62 19.15 17.25
CA SER A 125 -14.32 19.54 18.64
C SER A 125 -13.55 20.86 18.76
N MET A 126 -12.55 21.10 17.90
CA MET A 126 -11.75 22.34 17.92
C MET A 126 -12.54 23.57 17.45
N ALA A 127 -13.61 23.40 16.67
CA ALA A 127 -14.46 24.49 16.20
C ALA A 127 -15.57 24.87 17.20
N VAL A 128 -16.07 23.94 18.01
CA VAL A 128 -17.16 24.23 18.98
C VAL A 128 -16.68 24.81 20.30
N LEU A 129 -15.48 24.46 20.77
CA LEU A 129 -14.90 24.99 22.01
C LEU A 129 -14.81 26.53 22.04
N PRO A 130 -14.23 27.21 21.02
CA PRO A 130 -14.13 28.67 21.04
C PRO A 130 -15.47 29.38 20.87
N VAL A 131 -16.45 28.75 20.20
CA VAL A 131 -17.80 29.31 20.02
C VAL A 131 -18.60 29.25 21.33
N LEU A 132 -18.52 28.12 22.06
CA LEU A 132 -19.14 28.00 23.39
C LEU A 132 -18.47 28.92 24.41
N PHE A 133 -17.15 29.08 24.34
CA PHE A 133 -16.42 30.04 25.19
C PHE A 133 -16.84 31.48 24.89
N SER A 134 -17.08 31.83 23.62
CA SER A 134 -17.56 33.17 23.23
C SER A 134 -18.99 33.44 23.71
N ILE A 135 -19.86 32.44 23.69
CA ILE A 135 -21.24 32.56 24.20
C ILE A 135 -21.24 32.75 25.73
N PHE A 136 -20.35 32.08 26.46
CA PHE A 136 -20.27 32.19 27.91
C PHE A 136 -19.70 33.54 28.40
N VAL A 137 -18.97 34.27 27.57
CA VAL A 137 -18.45 35.62 27.87
C VAL A 137 -19.46 36.72 27.51
N LEU A 138 -20.55 36.37 26.80
CA LEU A 138 -21.64 37.28 26.44
C LEU A 138 -22.84 37.24 27.42
N PHE A 139 -22.73 36.50 28.52
CA PHE A 139 -23.70 36.47 29.63
C PHE A 139 -23.04 36.86 30.95
#